data_AF-A0A4P6JNA8-F1
#
_entry.id   AF-A0A4P6JNA8-F1
#
_cell.length_a   1.000
_cell.length_b   1.000
_cell.length_c   1.000
_cell.angle_alpha   90.00
_cell.angle_beta   90.00
_cell.angle_gamma   90.00
#
_symmetry.space_group_name_H-M   'P 1'
#
loop_
_entity.id
_entity.type
_entity.pdbx_description
1 polymer ?
#
loop_
_entity_poly.entity_id
_entity_poly.type
_entity_poly.pdbx_seq_one_letter_code
_entity_poly.pdbx_strand_id
1 'polypeptide(L)' 'MSWKIINQIICLAYANEEFWQALQANPLPTLQAEGFQLSPEEQETVQSLVALSFNDFCQALIDRYAPPSHSDF' A
#
# COMPACT_ATOMS: atom_id res chain seq x y z
N MET A 1 -9.05 2.72 3.52
CA MET A 1 -7.97 2.06 4.31
C MET A 1 -7.59 2.99 5.44
N SER A 2 -7.15 2.49 6.60
CA SER A 2 -6.62 3.40 7.63
C SER A 2 -5.18 3.81 7.29
N TRP A 3 -4.78 5.02 7.67
CA TRP A 3 -3.40 5.50 7.54
C TRP A 3 -2.37 4.53 8.15
N LYS A 4 -2.75 3.86 9.26
CA LYS A 4 -1.91 2.85 9.93
C LYS A 4 -1.58 1.67 9.00
N ILE A 5 -2.57 1.16 8.28
CA ILE A 5 -2.39 0.02 7.37
C ILE A 5 -1.44 0.41 6.23
N ILE A 6 -1.62 1.60 5.67
CA ILE A 6 -0.79 2.07 4.56
C ILE A 6 0.65 2.28 4.98
N ASN A 7 0.85 2.92 6.13
CA ASN A 7 2.18 3.11 6.65
C ASN A 7 2.86 1.76 6.92
N GLN A 8 2.12 0.75 7.41
CA GLN A 8 2.65 -0.61 7.57
C GLN A 8 3.04 -1.25 6.24
N ILE A 9 2.20 -1.16 5.21
CA ILE A 9 2.50 -1.71 3.87
C ILE A 9 3.74 -1.04 3.28
N ILE A 10 3.82 0.30 3.34
CA ILE A 10 4.96 1.07 2.82
C ILE A 10 6.24 0.73 3.59
N CYS A 11 6.19 0.72 4.92
CA CYS A 11 7.35 0.37 5.74
C CYS A 11 7.82 -1.06 5.47
N LEU A 12 6.90 -2.01 5.31
CA LEU A 12 7.24 -3.40 5.04
C LEU A 12 7.86 -3.56 3.65
N ALA A 13 7.29 -2.93 2.63
CA ALA A 13 7.85 -2.92 1.27
C ALA A 13 9.20 -2.20 1.17
N TYR A 14 9.41 -1.17 1.99
CA TYR A 14 10.72 -0.50 2.07
C TYR A 14 11.78 -1.36 2.76
N ALA A 15 11.42 -2.01 3.87
CA ALA A 15 12.35 -2.77 4.69
C ALA A 15 12.61 -4.20 4.17
N ASN A 16 11.70 -4.74 3.37
CA ASN A 16 11.77 -6.10 2.84
C ASN A 16 11.55 -6.10 1.32
N GLU A 17 12.65 -6.22 0.57
CA GLU A 17 12.62 -6.28 -0.89
C GLU A 17 11.88 -7.53 -1.41
N GLU A 18 11.99 -8.67 -0.71
CA GLU A 18 11.26 -9.89 -1.07
C GLU A 18 9.75 -9.69 -0.96
N PHE A 19 9.30 -8.96 0.07
CA PHE A 19 7.89 -8.58 0.20
C PHE A 19 7.46 -7.68 -0.95
N TRP A 20 8.27 -6.68 -1.34
CA TRP A 20 7.94 -5.82 -2.47
C TRP A 20 7.82 -6.62 -3.78
N GLN A 21 8.77 -7.51 -4.07
CA GLN A 21 8.71 -8.37 -5.25
C GLN A 21 7.49 -9.31 -5.23
N ALA A 22 7.18 -9.91 -4.07
CA ALA A 22 5.99 -10.73 -3.90
C ALA A 22 4.69 -9.93 -4.08
N LEU A 23 4.66 -8.70 -3.58
CA LEU A 23 3.54 -7.78 -3.70
C LEU A 23 3.30 -7.38 -5.16
N GLN A 24 4.36 -7.16 -5.94
CA GLN A 24 4.26 -6.91 -7.38
C GLN A 24 3.76 -8.12 -8.16
N ALA A 25 4.20 -9.33 -7.81
CA ALA A 25 3.80 -10.55 -8.50
C ALA A 25 2.35 -10.97 -8.14
N ASN A 26 2.00 -10.92 -6.85
CA ASN A 26 0.73 -11.38 -6.31
C ASN A 26 0.29 -10.48 -5.14
N PRO A 27 -0.31 -9.31 -5.41
CA PRO A 27 -0.62 -8.32 -4.38
C PRO A 27 -1.59 -8.81 -3.31
N LEU A 28 -2.72 -9.43 -3.70
CA LEU A 28 -3.73 -9.85 -2.73
C LEU A 28 -3.25 -11.01 -1.85
N PRO A 29 -2.68 -12.10 -2.40
CA PRO A 29 -2.16 -13.19 -1.58
C PRO A 29 -1.04 -12.73 -0.63
N THR A 30 -0.17 -11.83 -1.10
CA THR A 30 0.94 -11.29 -0.29
C THR A 30 0.42 -10.47 0.89
N LEU A 31 -0.56 -9.59 0.65
CA LEU A 31 -1.17 -8.79 1.73
C LEU A 31 -1.94 -9.66 2.73
N GLN A 32 -2.64 -10.68 2.25
CA GLN A 32 -3.36 -11.62 3.12
C GLN A 32 -2.41 -12.47 3.97
N ALA A 33 -1.25 -12.87 3.43
CA ALA A 33 -0.23 -13.62 4.16
C ALA A 33 0.36 -12.83 5.33
N GLU A 34 0.50 -11.52 5.16
CA GLU A 34 0.90 -10.58 6.23
C GLU A 34 -0.25 -10.20 7.18
N GLY A 35 -1.46 -10.73 6.96
CA GLY A 35 -2.63 -10.50 7.81
C GLY A 35 -3.37 -9.19 7.54
N PHE A 36 -3.09 -8.50 6.43
CA PHE A 36 -3.84 -7.31 6.04
C PHE A 36 -5.22 -7.70 5.51
N GLN A 37 -6.25 -7.09 6.11
CA GLN A 37 -7.64 -7.23 5.67
C GLN A 37 -8.06 -5.96 4.93
N LEU A 38 -8.10 -6.06 3.61
CA LEU A 38 -8.49 -4.96 2.72
C LEU A 38 -9.90 -5.17 2.21
N SER A 39 -10.67 -4.09 2.10
CA SER A 39 -11.97 -4.08 1.42
C SER A 39 -11.80 -4.32 -0.09
N PRO A 40 -12.85 -4.72 -0.83
CA PRO A 40 -12.75 -4.92 -2.27
C PRO A 40 -12.21 -3.70 -3.03
N GLU A 41 -12.64 -2.49 -2.67
CA GLU A 41 -12.15 -1.24 -3.29
C GLU A 41 -10.65 -1.01 -3.03
N GLU A 42 -10.19 -1.34 -1.83
CA GLU A 42 -8.78 -1.22 -1.44
C GLU A 42 -7.91 -2.25 -2.16
N GLN A 43 -8.43 -3.47 -2.35
CA GLN A 43 -7.78 -4.53 -3.11
C GLN A 43 -7.60 -4.14 -4.58
N GLU A 44 -8.62 -3.55 -5.21
CA GLU A 44 -8.55 -3.03 -6.58
C GLU A 44 -7.53 -1.89 -6.68
N THR A 45 -7.54 -0.98 -5.70
CA THR A 45 -6.58 0.12 -5.64
C THR A 45 -5.16 -0.42 -5.58
N VAL A 46 -4.83 -1.28 -4.62
CA VAL A 46 -3.47 -1.83 -4.49
C VAL A 46 -3.06 -2.60 -5.75
N GLN A 47 -3.93 -3.43 -6.33
CA GLN A 47 -3.66 -4.12 -7.58
C GLN A 47 -3.31 -3.19 -8.75
N SER A 48 -4.00 -2.05 -8.86
CA SER A 48 -3.70 -1.07 -9.91
C SER A 48 -2.38 -0.32 -9.68
N LEU A 49 -1.95 -0.19 -8.42
CA LEU A 49 -0.77 0.59 -8.06
C LEU A 49 0.53 -0.23 -8.03
N VAL A 50 0.48 -1.54 -7.80
CA VAL A 50 1.70 -2.37 -7.67
C VAL A 50 2.51 -2.50 -8.96
N ALA A 51 1.91 -2.19 -10.12
CA ALA A 51 2.63 -2.11 -11.40
C ALA A 51 3.53 -0.86 -11.51
N LEU A 52 3.37 0.11 -10.62
CA LEU A 52 4.15 1.33 -10.61
C LEU A 52 5.54 1.10 -9.97
N SER A 53 6.42 2.10 -10.12
CA SER A 53 7.65 2.13 -9.34
C SER A 53 7.33 2.23 -7.85
N PHE A 54 8.25 1.78 -6.99
CA PHE A 54 8.06 1.84 -5.54
C PHE A 54 7.69 3.26 -5.04
N ASN A 55 8.36 4.29 -5.58
CA ASN A 55 8.09 5.68 -5.21
C ASN A 55 6.68 6.11 -5.63
N ASP A 56 6.27 5.78 -6.86
CA ASP A 56 4.94 6.13 -7.36
C ASP A 56 3.84 5.37 -6.62
N PHE A 57 4.08 4.10 -6.28
CA PHE A 57 3.20 3.29 -5.44
C PHE A 57 2.98 3.94 -4.06
N CYS A 58 4.08 4.34 -3.40
CA CYS A 58 4.00 5.00 -2.10
C CYS A 58 3.23 6.32 -2.19
N GLN A 59 3.56 7.16 -3.17
CA GLN A 59 2.88 8.44 -3.35
C GLN A 59 1.40 8.26 -3.64
N ALA A 60 1.02 7.33 -4.52
CA ALA A 60 -0.38 7.08 -4.85
C ALA A 60 -1.20 6.55 -3.67
N LEU A 61 -0.61 5.70 -2.82
CA LEU A 61 -1.27 5.27 -1.58
C LEU A 61 -1.43 6.41 -0.58
N ILE A 62 -0.43 7.28 -0.45
CA ILE A 62 -0.49 8.47 0.40
C ILE A 62 -1.57 9.42 -0.11
N ASP A 63 -1.58 9.78 -1.40
CA ASP A 63 -2.54 10.72 -1.96
C ASP A 63 -4.00 10.23 -1.82
N ARG A 64 -4.21 8.91 -1.89
CA ARG A 64 -5.55 8.34 -1.86
C ARG A 64 -6.13 8.14 -0.47
N TYR A 65 -5.29 8.01 0.56
CA TYR A 65 -5.73 7.54 1.87
C TYR A 65 -5.01 8.16 3.06
N ALA A 66 -3.98 8.97 2.84
CA ALA A 66 -3.50 9.84 3.88
C ALA A 66 -4.67 10.73 4.32
N PRO A 67 -4.83 10.94 5.63
CA PRO A 67 -5.78 11.94 6.10
C PRO A 67 -5.40 13.27 5.43
N PRO A 68 -6.38 14.12 5.06
CA PRO A 68 -6.07 15.46 4.62
C PRO A 68 -5.18 16.06 5.70
N SER A 69 -3.94 16.38 5.33
CA SER A 69 -3.08 17.17 6.20
C SER A 69 -3.86 18.46 6.43
N HIS A 70 -4.31 18.67 7.67
CA HIS A 70 -4.80 19.97 8.09
C HIS A 70 -3.65 20.97 7.88
N SER A 71 -3.59 21.54 6.67
CA SER A 71 -2.90 22.78 6.38
C SER A 71 -3.78 23.92 6.92
N ASP A 72 -4.04 23.88 8.24
CA ASP A 72 -4.54 25.02 8.98
C ASP A 72 -3.34 25.62 9.71
N PHE A 73 -2.60 26.47 8.98
CA PHE A 73 -1.72 27.49 9.55
C PHE A 73 -2.13 28.85 8.99
#